data_AF-A0A1Q6TNQ6-F1
#
_entry.id   AF-A0A1Q6TNQ6-F1
#
_cell.length_a   1.000
_cell.length_b   1.000
_cell.length_c   1.000
_cell.angle_alpha   90.00
_cell.angle_beta   90.00
_cell.angle_gamma   90.00
#
_symmetry.space_group_name_H-M   'P 1'
#
loop_
_entity.id
_entity.type
_entity.pdbx_description
1 polymer ?
#
loop_
_entity_poly.entity_id
_entity_poly.type
_entity_poly.pdbx_seq_one_letter_code
_entity_poly.pdbx_strand_id
1 'polypeptide(L)'
;MYIEEFRKNNLGDQVCRILYPDDRHIDLALFHVRYAWTIFEDVTLHLKTLEDSSLQTIPIDNHALGTFTTIFNLAEVFISTIQILLFYNRELYIGITYKDVKKSVEQKFDKKISEILQTSLISPREFYKTDEYKYLQELTTYRNNLMHGNLVKRKPTHINLSEIPFKMNISDIMEAFQIVINLMNKFRFLIQDIDLMPIIPIMQDDVFYIEPLDVTYEKYLFPWYLAILDNYGLQTELKNIQTSQPLIPNYKTCNKAKAIVITKLDKKYVVNKNKNETNYSLNILEKICDKTKETPFLFPHINNYNPYLFK
;
A
#
# COMPACT_ATOMS: atom_id res chain seq x y z
N MET A 1 -2.23 -29.03 14.29
CA MET A 1 -1.61 -27.71 14.19
C MET A 1 -2.69 -26.69 14.42
N TYR A 2 -2.48 -25.78 15.36
CA TYR A 2 -3.44 -24.73 15.69
C TYR A 2 -3.15 -23.47 14.87
N ILE A 3 -4.19 -22.70 14.50
CA ILE A 3 -4.00 -21.45 13.75
C ILE A 3 -3.16 -20.44 14.55
N GLU A 4 -3.26 -20.48 15.88
CA GLU A 4 -2.49 -19.63 16.80
C GLU A 4 -1.00 -19.96 16.80
N GLU A 5 -0.59 -21.18 16.43
CA GLU A 5 0.81 -21.56 16.32
C GLU A 5 1.51 -20.80 15.19
N PHE A 6 0.78 -20.40 14.14
CA PHE A 6 1.33 -19.58 13.05
C PHE A 6 1.75 -18.18 13.48
N ARG A 7 1.14 -17.62 14.54
CA ARG A 7 1.52 -16.30 15.09
C ARG A 7 2.96 -16.25 15.57
N LYS A 8 3.54 -17.40 15.94
CA LYS A 8 4.90 -17.48 16.48
C LYS A 8 5.97 -17.55 15.40
N ASN A 9 5.60 -17.86 14.15
CA ASN A 9 6.55 -18.23 13.12
C ASN A 9 6.83 -17.11 12.09
N ASN A 10 6.01 -16.05 12.08
CA ASN A 10 6.20 -14.87 11.20
C ASN A 10 6.50 -15.27 9.74
N LEU A 11 5.81 -16.31 9.25
CA LEU A 11 6.07 -16.89 7.93
C LEU A 11 5.79 -15.84 6.84
N GLY A 12 6.78 -15.61 5.98
CA GLY A 12 6.73 -14.61 4.93
C GLY A 12 7.03 -13.18 5.41
N ASP A 13 7.07 -12.90 6.71
CA ASP A 13 7.48 -11.57 7.17
C ASP A 13 8.92 -11.28 6.78
N GLN A 14 9.15 -10.05 6.33
CA GLN A 14 10.48 -9.52 6.15
C GLN A 14 10.91 -8.73 7.39
N VAL A 15 12.10 -9.04 7.85
CA VAL A 15 12.78 -8.33 8.93
C VAL A 15 14.08 -7.78 8.37
N CYS A 16 14.37 -6.52 8.65
CA CYS A 16 15.69 -5.96 8.46
C CYS A 16 16.48 -6.13 9.75
N ARG A 17 17.59 -6.88 9.68
CA ARG A 17 18.55 -7.02 10.76
C ARG A 17 19.68 -6.03 10.56
N ILE A 18 19.91 -5.17 11.55
CA ILE A 18 21.04 -4.25 11.60
C ILE A 18 22.11 -4.85 12.51
N LEU A 19 23.30 -5.06 11.97
CA LEU A 19 24.49 -5.65 12.61
C LEU A 19 25.50 -4.56 12.95
N TYR A 20 25.84 -4.44 14.23
CA TYR A 20 26.82 -3.47 14.71
C TYR A 20 28.23 -4.10 14.79
N PRO A 21 29.32 -3.29 14.81
CA PRO A 21 30.69 -3.80 14.86
C PRO A 21 31.04 -4.64 16.10
N ASP A 22 30.23 -4.56 17.16
CA ASP A 22 30.42 -5.26 18.44
C ASP A 22 29.49 -6.48 18.59
N ASP A 23 29.13 -7.10 17.46
CA ASP A 23 28.27 -8.29 17.35
C ASP A 23 26.84 -8.13 17.87
N ARG A 24 26.45 -6.93 18.32
CA ARG A 24 25.06 -6.62 18.63
C ARG A 24 24.24 -6.54 17.35
N HIS A 25 22.95 -6.85 17.48
CA HIS A 25 22.02 -6.66 16.39
C HIS A 25 20.64 -6.22 16.89
N ILE A 26 19.89 -5.61 15.97
CA ILE A 26 18.46 -5.37 16.14
C ILE A 26 17.70 -5.91 14.94
N ASP A 27 16.50 -6.40 15.20
CA ASP A 27 15.59 -6.93 14.20
C ASP A 27 14.39 -5.98 14.09
N LEU A 28 14.20 -5.40 12.90
CA LEU A 28 13.12 -4.45 12.62
C LEU A 28 12.17 -5.05 11.59
N ALA A 29 10.88 -5.18 11.95
CA ALA A 29 9.87 -5.63 11.01
C ALA A 29 9.65 -4.61 9.89
N LEU A 30 9.64 -5.06 8.65
CA LEU A 30 9.37 -4.24 7.46
C LEU A 30 7.86 -4.19 7.21
N PHE A 31 7.14 -3.39 8.00
CA PHE A 31 5.68 -3.35 7.98
C PHE A 31 5.08 -2.94 6.64
N HIS A 32 5.79 -2.14 5.84
CA HIS A 32 5.32 -1.73 4.51
C HIS A 32 5.11 -2.92 3.57
N VAL A 33 5.82 -4.03 3.79
CA VAL A 33 5.65 -5.28 3.03
C VAL A 33 4.25 -5.86 3.22
N ARG A 34 3.74 -5.87 4.46
CA ARG A 34 2.38 -6.36 4.75
C ARG A 34 1.30 -5.49 4.11
N TYR A 35 1.46 -4.16 4.16
CA TYR A 35 0.54 -3.24 3.50
C TYR A 35 0.52 -3.48 1.99
N ALA A 36 1.68 -3.69 1.38
CA ALA A 36 1.78 -3.98 -0.04
C ALA A 36 1.06 -5.28 -0.43
N TRP A 37 1.11 -6.32 0.40
CA TRP A 37 0.37 -7.57 0.17
C TRP A 37 -1.14 -7.34 0.18
N THR A 38 -1.65 -6.67 1.22
CA THR A 38 -3.09 -6.36 1.32
C THR A 38 -3.56 -5.51 0.14
N ILE A 39 -2.79 -4.49 -0.26
CA ILE A 39 -3.14 -3.67 -1.43
C ILE A 39 -3.12 -4.50 -2.71
N PHE A 40 -2.14 -5.39 -2.87
CA PHE A 40 -2.06 -6.26 -4.03
C PHE A 40 -3.32 -7.14 -4.13
N GLU A 41 -3.71 -7.79 -3.04
CA GLU A 41 -4.95 -8.59 -2.96
C GLU A 41 -6.19 -7.74 -3.26
N ASP A 42 -6.34 -6.58 -2.63
CA ASP A 42 -7.46 -5.66 -2.87
C ASP A 42 -7.53 -5.25 -4.34
N VAL A 43 -6.42 -4.83 -4.95
CA VAL A 43 -6.37 -4.43 -6.36
C VAL A 43 -6.75 -5.57 -7.27
N THR A 44 -6.29 -6.80 -7.01
CA THR A 44 -6.71 -7.97 -7.81
C THR A 44 -8.21 -8.23 -7.70
N LEU A 45 -8.81 -8.03 -6.53
CA LEU A 45 -10.26 -8.15 -6.33
C LEU A 45 -11.03 -7.06 -7.09
N HIS A 46 -10.55 -5.83 -7.08
CA HIS A 46 -11.12 -4.72 -7.86
C HIS A 46 -11.07 -5.01 -9.37
N LEU A 47 -9.93 -5.47 -9.87
CA LEU A 47 -9.77 -5.86 -11.28
C LEU A 47 -10.71 -7.00 -11.64
N LYS A 48 -10.82 -8.01 -10.78
CA LYS A 48 -11.75 -9.12 -11.01
C LYS A 48 -13.20 -8.67 -11.03
N THR A 49 -13.57 -7.79 -10.11
CA THR A 49 -14.93 -7.21 -10.05
C THR A 49 -15.24 -6.40 -11.31
N LEU A 50 -14.28 -5.60 -11.80
CA LEU A 50 -14.43 -4.87 -13.06
C LEU A 50 -14.57 -5.83 -14.25
N GLU A 51 -13.74 -6.88 -14.31
CA GLU A 51 -13.78 -7.89 -15.36
C GLU A 51 -15.14 -8.61 -15.42
N ASP A 52 -15.75 -8.91 -14.27
CA ASP A 52 -17.04 -9.62 -14.19
C ASP A 52 -18.27 -8.68 -14.31
N SER A 53 -18.07 -7.37 -14.29
CA SER A 53 -19.16 -6.38 -14.29
C SER A 53 -19.76 -6.12 -15.68
N SER A 54 -21.05 -5.80 -15.76
CA SER A 54 -21.60 -5.26 -17.02
C SER A 54 -21.27 -3.76 -17.15
N LEU A 55 -21.07 -3.25 -18.38
CA LEU A 55 -20.81 -1.81 -18.65
C LEU A 55 -21.84 -0.86 -18.03
N GLN A 56 -23.09 -1.31 -17.86
CA GLN A 56 -24.15 -0.50 -17.25
C GLN A 56 -24.00 -0.33 -15.73
N THR A 57 -23.06 -1.07 -15.13
CA THR A 57 -22.89 -1.17 -13.68
C THR A 57 -21.42 -1.06 -13.26
N ILE A 58 -20.56 -0.33 -14.00
CA ILE A 58 -19.17 -0.08 -13.53
C ILE A 58 -19.30 0.48 -12.12
N PRO A 59 -18.94 -0.30 -11.08
CA PRO A 59 -19.37 0.03 -9.75
C PRO A 59 -18.61 1.27 -9.31
N ILE A 60 -19.36 2.27 -8.87
CA ILE A 60 -18.85 3.20 -7.86
C ILE A 60 -18.57 2.31 -6.66
N ASP A 61 -17.29 1.99 -6.46
CA ASP A 61 -16.92 1.00 -5.47
C ASP A 61 -16.63 1.67 -4.13
N ASN A 62 -17.51 1.45 -3.15
CA ASN A 62 -17.28 1.91 -1.78
C ASN A 62 -15.98 1.30 -1.19
N HIS A 63 -15.52 0.16 -1.70
CA HIS A 63 -14.24 -0.44 -1.35
C HIS A 63 -13.05 0.28 -1.99
N ALA A 64 -13.23 1.00 -3.11
CA ALA A 64 -12.16 1.76 -3.76
C ALA A 64 -11.57 2.82 -2.82
N LEU A 65 -12.42 3.53 -2.06
CA LEU A 65 -11.97 4.50 -1.07
C LEU A 65 -11.13 3.85 0.05
N GLY A 66 -11.51 2.65 0.48
CA GLY A 66 -10.77 1.86 1.48
C GLY A 66 -9.39 1.46 0.96
N THR A 67 -9.33 0.89 -0.24
CA THR A 67 -8.06 0.51 -0.89
C THR A 67 -7.18 1.72 -1.17
N PHE A 68 -7.74 2.84 -1.65
CA PHE A 68 -7.03 4.11 -1.83
C PHE A 68 -6.39 4.59 -0.51
N THR A 69 -7.15 4.56 0.58
CA THR A 69 -6.65 4.94 1.91
C THR A 69 -5.49 4.04 2.34
N THR A 70 -5.60 2.74 2.08
CA THR A 70 -4.54 1.77 2.39
C THR A 70 -3.28 2.00 1.54
N ILE A 71 -3.43 2.36 0.26
CA ILE A 71 -2.31 2.77 -0.62
C ILE A 71 -1.57 3.97 -0.04
N PHE A 72 -2.28 4.99 0.46
CA PHE A 72 -1.63 6.12 1.11
C PHE A 72 -0.90 5.70 2.40
N ASN A 73 -1.52 4.85 3.21
CA ASN A 73 -0.89 4.32 4.42
C ASN A 73 0.38 3.51 4.09
N LEU A 74 0.43 2.78 2.98
CA LEU A 74 1.65 2.12 2.51
C LEU A 74 2.79 3.11 2.31
N ALA A 75 2.54 4.26 1.66
CA ALA A 75 3.54 5.30 1.48
C ALA A 75 4.02 5.86 2.84
N GLU A 76 3.11 6.14 3.78
CA GLU A 76 3.45 6.62 5.12
C GLU A 76 4.33 5.61 5.90
N VAL A 77 3.94 4.34 5.90
CA VAL A 77 4.66 3.26 6.59
C VAL A 77 6.02 3.02 5.95
N PHE A 78 6.13 3.10 4.63
CA PHE A 78 7.39 2.95 3.91
C PHE A 78 8.39 4.06 4.27
N ILE A 79 7.96 5.33 4.21
CA ILE A 79 8.78 6.48 4.62
C ILE A 79 9.18 6.38 6.10
N SER A 80 8.26 5.99 6.97
CA SER A 80 8.59 5.74 8.38
C SER A 80 9.58 4.60 8.56
N THR A 81 9.52 3.55 7.75
CA THR A 81 10.47 2.44 7.78
C THR A 81 11.88 2.91 7.43
N ILE A 82 12.04 3.70 6.36
CA ILE A 82 13.31 4.33 5.99
C ILE A 82 13.86 5.19 7.13
N GLN A 83 13.02 6.03 7.73
CA GLN A 83 13.43 6.91 8.83
C GLN A 83 13.95 6.12 10.03
N ILE A 84 13.26 5.05 10.42
CA ILE A 84 13.68 4.15 11.50
C ILE A 84 15.00 3.46 11.14
N LEU A 85 15.13 2.94 9.92
CA LEU A 85 16.35 2.27 9.46
C LEU A 85 17.54 3.23 9.45
N LEU A 86 17.40 4.43 8.88
CA LEU A 86 18.46 5.45 8.89
C LEU A 86 18.87 5.83 10.31
N PHE A 87 17.89 5.98 11.20
CA PHE A 87 18.15 6.32 12.60
C PHE A 87 19.01 5.25 13.29
N TYR A 88 18.65 3.97 13.15
CA TYR A 88 19.41 2.88 13.75
C TYR A 88 20.72 2.53 13.03
N ASN A 89 20.85 2.84 11.74
CA ASN A 89 22.06 2.57 10.96
C ASN A 89 23.15 3.64 11.20
N ARG A 90 22.76 4.88 11.50
CA ARG A 90 23.67 6.02 11.70
C ARG A 90 24.30 6.06 13.10
N GLU A 91 23.57 5.63 14.12
CA GLU A 91 24.03 5.67 15.51
C GLU A 91 24.63 4.33 15.91
N LEU A 92 25.80 4.34 16.56
CA LEU A 92 26.22 3.20 17.36
C LEU A 92 25.18 3.14 18.49
N TYR A 93 24.43 2.04 18.61
CA TYR A 93 23.24 1.81 19.46
C TYR A 93 23.31 2.28 20.94
N ILE A 94 24.41 2.86 21.40
CA ILE A 94 24.64 3.44 22.72
C ILE A 94 23.86 4.75 22.87
N GLY A 95 22.78 4.74 23.67
CA GLY A 95 22.08 5.94 24.12
C GLY A 95 20.77 6.28 23.40
N ILE A 96 20.36 5.48 22.41
CA ILE A 96 19.03 5.60 21.79
C ILE A 96 17.96 5.14 22.78
N THR A 97 16.95 5.98 23.02
CA THR A 97 15.76 5.59 23.77
C THR A 97 14.56 5.34 22.85
N TYR A 98 13.61 4.52 23.31
CA TYR A 98 12.32 4.35 22.62
C TYR A 98 11.60 5.69 22.37
N LYS A 99 11.79 6.67 23.27
CA LYS A 99 11.20 8.01 23.15
C LYS A 99 11.73 8.76 21.93
N ASP A 100 13.01 8.57 21.59
CA ASP A 100 13.65 9.22 20.43
C ASP A 100 13.11 8.66 19.12
N VAL A 101 12.99 7.33 19.04
CA VAL A 101 12.38 6.64 17.88
C VAL A 101 10.93 7.07 17.71
N LYS A 102 10.14 7.06 18.79
CA LYS A 102 8.74 7.48 18.77
C LYS A 102 8.59 8.92 18.26
N LYS A 103 9.39 9.85 18.77
CA LYS A 103 9.39 11.26 18.34
C LYS A 103 9.74 11.41 16.86
N SER A 104 10.62 10.57 16.34
CA SER A 104 10.99 10.53 14.92
C SER A 104 9.80 10.10 14.04
N VAL A 105 9.12 9.03 14.45
CA VAL A 105 8.00 8.43 13.69
C VAL A 105 6.70 9.24 13.75
N GLU A 106 6.45 10.01 14.82
CA GLU A 106 5.25 10.85 14.98
C GLU A 106 5.26 12.15 14.13
N GLN A 107 6.33 12.38 13.37
CA GLN A 107 6.43 13.57 12.54
C GLN A 107 5.45 13.56 11.36
N LYS A 108 5.10 14.76 10.88
CA LYS A 108 4.35 14.91 9.63
C LYS A 108 5.12 14.34 8.45
N PHE A 109 4.40 13.79 7.47
CA PHE A 109 4.96 13.10 6.31
C PHE A 109 6.02 13.93 5.56
N ASP A 110 5.75 15.20 5.24
CA ASP A 110 6.71 16.08 4.56
C ASP A 110 8.00 16.30 5.38
N LYS A 111 7.86 16.37 6.71
CA LYS A 111 9.00 16.54 7.61
C LYS A 111 9.87 15.28 7.61
N LYS A 112 9.27 14.10 7.60
CA LYS A 112 9.99 12.82 7.48
C LYS A 112 10.80 12.76 6.21
N ILE A 113 10.22 13.12 5.06
CA ILE A 113 10.92 13.18 3.77
C ILE A 113 12.12 14.13 3.86
N SER A 114 11.92 15.35 4.39
CA SER A 114 13.01 16.32 4.54
C SER A 114 14.15 15.78 5.42
N GLU A 115 13.85 15.12 6.53
CA GLU A 115 14.85 14.54 7.43
C GLU A 115 15.60 13.37 6.77
N ILE A 116 14.91 12.53 6.00
CA ILE A 116 15.51 11.43 5.23
C ILE A 116 16.52 11.98 4.22
N LEU A 117 16.14 13.00 3.45
CA LEU A 117 17.01 13.61 2.44
C LEU A 117 18.25 14.23 3.08
N GLN A 118 18.06 14.99 4.18
CA GLN A 118 19.17 15.57 4.94
C GLN A 118 20.10 14.52 5.52
N THR A 119 19.55 13.46 6.12
CA THR A 119 20.34 12.38 6.74
C THR A 119 21.11 11.57 5.69
N SER A 120 20.53 11.43 4.50
CA SER A 120 21.13 10.72 3.37
C SER A 120 22.09 11.58 2.55
N LEU A 121 22.26 12.87 2.93
CA LEU A 121 23.02 13.89 2.20
C LEU A 121 22.57 14.08 0.74
N ILE A 122 21.27 13.91 0.49
CA ILE A 122 20.64 14.14 -0.82
C ILE A 122 20.12 15.58 -0.86
N SER A 123 20.34 16.28 -1.97
CA SER A 123 19.86 17.65 -2.18
C SER A 123 18.32 17.71 -2.12
N PRO A 124 17.70 18.33 -1.10
CA PRO A 124 16.24 18.40 -1.03
C PRO A 124 15.67 19.23 -2.19
N ARG A 125 16.41 20.23 -2.66
CA ARG A 125 16.02 21.09 -3.77
C ARG A 125 15.89 20.34 -5.09
N GLU A 126 16.70 19.32 -5.31
CA GLU A 126 16.62 18.49 -6.53
C GLU A 126 15.43 17.56 -6.45
N PHE A 127 15.23 16.90 -5.31
CA PHE A 127 14.07 16.03 -5.10
C PHE A 127 12.74 16.79 -5.21
N TYR A 128 12.60 17.96 -4.60
CA TYR A 128 11.36 18.74 -4.63
C TYR A 128 10.97 19.28 -6.01
N LYS A 129 11.86 19.20 -7.00
CA LYS A 129 11.56 19.58 -8.39
C LYS A 129 11.05 18.42 -9.23
N THR A 130 11.18 17.19 -8.74
CA THR A 130 10.76 15.97 -9.46
C THR A 130 9.25 15.89 -9.57
N ASP A 131 8.75 15.19 -10.59
CA ASP A 131 7.32 14.99 -10.78
C ASP A 131 6.76 14.04 -9.72
N GLU A 132 7.55 13.06 -9.26
CA GLU A 132 7.19 12.15 -8.17
C GLU A 132 6.83 12.90 -6.89
N TYR A 133 7.59 13.95 -6.54
CA TYR A 133 7.26 14.78 -5.38
C TYR A 133 5.96 15.56 -5.59
N LYS A 134 5.72 16.11 -6.79
CA LYS A 134 4.48 16.84 -7.10
C LYS A 134 3.26 15.91 -7.00
N TYR A 135 3.33 14.73 -7.61
CA TYR A 135 2.28 13.72 -7.54
C TYR A 135 1.98 13.31 -6.10
N LEU A 136 3.04 13.09 -5.29
CA LEU A 136 2.90 12.75 -3.88
C LEU A 136 2.26 13.88 -3.05
N GLN A 137 2.63 15.14 -3.31
CA GLN A 137 2.02 16.28 -2.63
C GLN A 137 0.54 16.42 -2.95
N GLU A 138 0.17 16.23 -4.21
CA GLU A 138 -1.23 16.24 -4.63
C GLU A 138 -2.01 15.09 -4.02
N LEU A 139 -1.44 13.87 -4.01
CA LEU A 139 -2.03 12.71 -3.36
C LEU A 139 -2.23 12.93 -1.85
N THR A 140 -1.25 13.53 -1.18
CA THR A 140 -1.34 13.88 0.26
C THR A 140 -2.44 14.91 0.52
N THR A 141 -2.52 15.94 -0.32
CA THR A 141 -3.57 16.96 -0.22
C THR A 141 -4.95 16.36 -0.45
N TYR A 142 -5.07 15.48 -1.45
CA TYR A 142 -6.28 14.74 -1.74
C TYR A 142 -6.73 13.91 -0.54
N ARG A 143 -5.83 13.10 0.04
CA ARG A 143 -6.12 12.29 1.23
C ARG A 143 -6.51 13.13 2.44
N ASN A 144 -5.87 14.27 2.65
CA ASN A 144 -6.25 15.14 3.77
C ASN A 144 -7.65 15.73 3.58
N ASN A 145 -8.05 16.08 2.35
CA ASN A 145 -9.42 16.51 2.08
C ASN A 145 -10.43 15.39 2.36
N LEU A 146 -10.12 14.14 1.96
CA LEU A 146 -10.93 12.95 2.28
C LEU A 146 -11.18 12.79 3.78
N MET A 147 -10.10 12.74 4.56
CA MET A 147 -10.17 12.45 6.00
C MET A 147 -10.91 13.52 6.80
N HIS A 148 -11.01 14.74 6.27
CA HIS A 148 -11.73 15.84 6.90
C HIS A 148 -13.13 16.05 6.33
N GLY A 149 -13.63 15.14 5.48
CA GLY A 149 -14.98 15.21 4.89
C GLY A 149 -15.17 16.42 3.98
N ASN A 150 -14.08 17.04 3.52
CA ASN A 150 -14.15 18.17 2.60
C ASN A 150 -14.25 17.62 1.18
N LEU A 151 -15.22 18.11 0.40
CA LEU A 151 -15.14 18.01 -1.05
C LEU A 151 -13.80 18.59 -1.49
N VAL A 152 -13.15 17.96 -2.47
CA VAL A 152 -11.84 18.39 -2.96
C VAL A 152 -11.98 19.80 -3.54
N LYS A 153 -11.58 20.81 -2.76
CA LYS A 153 -11.82 22.24 -3.07
C LYS A 153 -11.04 22.71 -4.29
N ARG A 154 -9.99 21.97 -4.68
CA ARG A 154 -9.16 22.24 -5.85
C ARG A 154 -8.84 20.92 -6.52
N LYS A 155 -9.19 20.82 -7.80
CA LYS A 155 -8.80 19.69 -8.63
C LYS A 155 -7.27 19.55 -8.61
N PRO A 156 -6.74 18.33 -8.44
CA PRO A 156 -5.32 18.10 -8.63
C PRO A 156 -4.89 18.49 -10.06
N THR A 157 -3.65 18.94 -10.21
CA THR A 157 -3.14 19.49 -11.48
C THR A 157 -2.39 18.44 -12.29
N HIS A 158 -1.80 17.48 -11.60
CA HIS A 158 -0.85 16.51 -12.15
C HIS A 158 -1.37 15.08 -12.05
N ILE A 159 -2.33 14.79 -11.16
CA ILE A 159 -2.97 13.49 -11.01
C ILE A 159 -4.44 13.55 -11.48
N ASN A 160 -4.93 12.45 -12.03
CA ASN A 160 -6.25 12.29 -12.63
C ASN A 160 -7.26 11.61 -11.68
N LEU A 161 -7.21 11.96 -10.39
CA LEU A 161 -8.16 11.46 -9.41
C LEU A 161 -9.52 12.15 -9.51
N SER A 162 -10.57 11.39 -9.21
CA SER A 162 -11.95 11.85 -9.12
C SER A 162 -12.10 13.01 -8.13
N GLU A 163 -12.77 14.08 -8.52
CA GLU A 163 -13.00 15.24 -7.65
C GLU A 163 -13.94 14.92 -6.48
N ILE A 164 -14.79 13.89 -6.65
CA ILE A 164 -15.71 13.42 -5.63
C ILE A 164 -15.21 12.07 -5.11
N PRO A 165 -14.74 12.02 -3.86
CA PRO A 165 -14.21 10.82 -3.21
C PRO A 165 -15.05 9.55 -3.37
N PHE A 166 -16.36 9.68 -3.17
CA PHE A 166 -17.30 8.57 -3.26
C PHE A 166 -17.59 8.15 -4.70
N LYS A 167 -16.94 8.77 -5.70
CA LYS A 167 -17.00 8.36 -7.11
C LYS A 167 -15.67 7.76 -7.58
N MET A 168 -14.76 7.45 -6.66
CA MET A 168 -13.54 6.73 -7.01
C MET A 168 -13.88 5.38 -7.66
N ASN A 169 -13.06 5.00 -8.61
CA ASN A 169 -13.10 3.70 -9.26
C ASN A 169 -11.68 3.11 -9.34
N ILE A 170 -11.54 1.98 -10.02
CA ILE A 170 -10.24 1.29 -10.15
C ILE A 170 -9.18 2.13 -10.86
N SER A 171 -9.53 3.06 -11.75
CA SER A 171 -8.55 3.96 -12.37
C SER A 171 -7.88 4.85 -11.32
N ASP A 172 -8.63 5.37 -10.34
CA ASP A 172 -8.09 6.15 -9.23
C ASP A 172 -7.14 5.31 -8.36
N ILE A 173 -7.52 4.06 -8.10
CA ILE A 173 -6.70 3.10 -7.34
C ILE A 173 -5.39 2.81 -8.08
N MET A 174 -5.47 2.52 -9.38
CA MET A 174 -4.30 2.21 -10.20
C MET A 174 -3.33 3.39 -10.29
N GLU A 175 -3.84 4.61 -10.40
CA GLU A 175 -3.03 5.84 -10.39
C GLU A 175 -2.38 6.09 -9.02
N ALA A 176 -3.15 6.02 -7.93
CA ALA A 176 -2.61 6.16 -6.59
C ALA A 176 -1.52 5.11 -6.30
N PHE A 177 -1.75 3.86 -6.71
CA PHE A 177 -0.81 2.78 -6.50
C PHE A 177 0.48 3.02 -7.29
N GLN A 178 0.37 3.46 -8.54
CA GLN A 178 1.51 3.82 -9.38
C GLN A 178 2.36 4.93 -8.74
N ILE A 179 1.73 6.01 -8.25
CA ILE A 179 2.44 7.12 -7.58
C ILE A 179 3.25 6.61 -6.39
N VAL A 180 2.64 5.73 -5.60
CA VAL A 180 3.27 5.15 -4.41
C VAL A 180 4.40 4.18 -4.77
N ILE A 181 4.27 3.40 -5.85
CA ILE A 181 5.35 2.56 -6.37
C ILE A 181 6.52 3.42 -6.90
N ASN A 182 6.23 4.49 -7.64
CA ASN A 182 7.25 5.44 -8.11
C ASN A 182 8.02 6.07 -6.94
N LEU A 183 7.32 6.45 -5.88
CA LEU A 183 7.93 6.91 -4.64
C LEU A 183 8.86 5.85 -4.03
N MET A 184 8.39 4.61 -3.94
CA MET A 184 9.20 3.50 -3.41
C MET A 184 10.45 3.25 -4.25
N ASN A 185 10.32 3.23 -5.58
CA ASN A 185 11.45 3.10 -6.50
C ASN A 185 12.50 4.20 -6.28
N LYS A 186 12.04 5.44 -6.02
CA LYS A 186 12.93 6.58 -5.75
C LYS A 186 13.77 6.39 -4.49
N PHE A 187 13.23 5.74 -3.47
CA PHE A 187 13.88 5.58 -2.17
C PHE A 187 14.43 4.16 -1.89
N ARG A 188 14.22 3.23 -2.83
CA ARG A 188 14.44 1.78 -2.70
C ARG A 188 15.81 1.38 -2.17
N PHE A 189 16.86 2.11 -2.53
CA PHE A 189 18.27 1.81 -2.21
C PHE A 189 18.91 2.82 -1.25
N LEU A 190 18.10 3.53 -0.45
CA LEU A 190 18.64 4.48 0.53
C LEU A 190 19.51 3.82 1.61
N ILE A 191 19.26 2.56 1.93
CA ILE A 191 20.10 1.78 2.84
C ILE A 191 21.00 0.89 1.98
N GLN A 192 22.31 0.91 2.27
CA GLN A 192 23.28 0.17 1.47
C GLN A 192 22.99 -1.33 1.48
N ASP A 193 23.15 -1.96 0.32
CA ASP A 193 22.98 -3.39 0.10
C ASP A 193 21.58 -3.92 0.45
N ILE A 194 20.59 -3.04 0.63
CA ILE A 194 19.19 -3.40 0.86
C ILE A 194 18.32 -2.82 -0.25
N ASP A 195 17.53 -3.71 -0.84
CA ASP A 195 16.34 -3.35 -1.58
C ASP A 195 15.15 -3.23 -0.60
N LEU A 196 14.59 -2.03 -0.46
CA LEU A 196 13.43 -1.77 0.38
C LEU A 196 12.08 -1.92 -0.33
N MET A 197 12.03 -2.23 -1.62
CA MET A 197 10.76 -2.46 -2.31
C MET A 197 10.06 -3.67 -1.69
N PRO A 198 8.76 -3.55 -1.35
CA PRO A 198 7.98 -4.71 -0.94
C PRO A 198 8.10 -5.86 -1.94
N ILE A 199 8.34 -7.05 -1.43
CA ILE A 199 8.11 -8.28 -2.20
C ILE A 199 6.63 -8.65 -2.13
N ILE A 200 6.11 -9.30 -3.16
CA ILE A 200 4.77 -9.90 -3.19
C ILE A 200 4.95 -11.42 -3.26
N PRO A 201 4.36 -12.19 -2.31
CA PRO A 201 4.34 -13.63 -2.38
C PRO A 201 3.34 -14.06 -3.46
N ILE A 202 3.82 -14.86 -4.40
CA ILE A 202 3.00 -15.45 -5.44
C ILE A 202 2.96 -16.95 -5.19
N MET A 203 1.75 -17.47 -5.00
CA MET A 203 1.50 -18.88 -4.74
C MET A 203 0.58 -19.42 -5.84
N GLN A 204 1.09 -20.35 -6.62
CA GLN A 204 0.30 -21.10 -7.60
C GLN A 204 0.58 -22.58 -7.41
N ASP A 205 -0.47 -23.33 -7.05
CA ASP A 205 -0.40 -24.76 -6.75
C ASP A 205 0.70 -25.08 -5.72
N ASP A 206 1.73 -25.83 -6.11
CA ASP A 206 2.87 -26.21 -5.25
C ASP A 206 4.07 -25.26 -5.38
N VAL A 207 3.95 -24.18 -6.17
CA VAL A 207 5.02 -23.21 -6.41
C VAL A 207 4.79 -21.96 -5.57
N PHE A 208 5.78 -21.63 -4.75
CA PHE A 208 5.87 -20.37 -4.02
C PHE A 208 7.12 -19.62 -4.45
N TYR A 209 6.94 -18.38 -4.90
CA TYR A 209 8.05 -17.47 -5.12
C TYR A 209 7.67 -16.06 -4.68
N ILE A 210 8.68 -15.20 -4.59
CA ILE A 210 8.53 -13.81 -4.19
C ILE A 210 9.05 -12.92 -5.31
N GLU A 211 8.29 -11.90 -5.69
CA GLU A 211 8.68 -10.96 -6.75
C GLU A 211 8.48 -9.53 -6.24
N PRO A 212 9.35 -8.56 -6.58
CA PRO A 212 9.15 -7.18 -6.15
C PRO A 212 7.83 -6.59 -6.64
N LEU A 213 7.25 -5.70 -5.84
CA LEU A 213 5.94 -5.10 -6.10
C LEU A 213 5.89 -4.33 -7.43
N ASP A 214 6.92 -3.55 -7.74
CA ASP A 214 7.00 -2.82 -9.00
C ASP A 214 7.00 -3.76 -10.20
N VAL A 215 7.80 -4.84 -10.13
CA VAL A 215 7.84 -5.87 -11.17
C VAL A 215 6.49 -6.56 -11.32
N THR A 216 5.83 -6.88 -10.20
CA THR A 216 4.52 -7.54 -10.20
C THR A 216 3.42 -6.63 -10.76
N TYR A 217 3.49 -5.33 -10.47
CA TYR A 217 2.60 -4.32 -11.03
C TYR A 217 2.79 -4.19 -12.54
N GLU A 218 4.03 -4.01 -13.00
CA GLU A 218 4.34 -3.77 -14.42
C GLU A 218 4.05 -4.99 -15.30
N LYS A 219 4.36 -6.20 -14.80
CA LYS A 219 4.21 -7.43 -15.58
C LYS A 219 2.79 -8.00 -15.57
N TYR A 220 2.03 -7.80 -14.50
CA TYR A 220 0.75 -8.49 -14.32
C TYR A 220 -0.42 -7.55 -14.08
N LEU A 221 -0.40 -6.70 -13.04
CA LEU A 221 -1.58 -5.89 -12.69
C LEU A 221 -1.93 -4.86 -13.75
N PHE A 222 -0.96 -4.08 -14.21
CA PHE A 222 -1.20 -3.02 -15.19
C PHE A 222 -1.62 -3.59 -16.56
N PRO A 223 -0.96 -4.63 -17.10
CA PRO A 223 -1.45 -5.30 -18.31
C PRO A 223 -2.85 -5.92 -18.17
N TRP A 224 -3.18 -6.53 -17.04
CA TRP A 224 -4.53 -7.06 -16.79
C TRP A 224 -5.57 -5.94 -16.80
N TYR A 225 -5.30 -4.82 -16.13
CA TYR A 225 -6.15 -3.63 -16.18
C TYR A 225 -6.39 -3.15 -17.62
N LEU A 226 -5.33 -3.00 -18.42
CA LEU A 226 -5.46 -2.57 -19.81
C LEU A 226 -6.27 -3.55 -20.66
N ALA A 227 -6.09 -4.86 -20.46
CA ALA A 227 -6.85 -5.89 -21.18
C ALA A 227 -8.36 -5.83 -20.84
N ILE A 228 -8.70 -5.59 -19.57
CA ILE A 228 -10.10 -5.40 -19.17
C ILE A 228 -10.69 -4.16 -19.85
N LEU A 229 -9.98 -3.03 -19.85
CA LEU A 229 -10.45 -1.82 -20.51
C LEU A 229 -10.67 -2.02 -22.01
N ASP A 230 -9.75 -2.68 -22.70
CA ASP A 230 -9.84 -2.97 -24.13
C ASP A 230 -11.07 -3.85 -24.45
N ASN A 231 -11.33 -4.89 -23.63
CA ASN A 231 -12.53 -5.72 -23.75
C ASN A 231 -13.84 -4.91 -23.62
N TYR A 232 -13.82 -3.82 -22.86
CA TYR A 232 -14.95 -2.91 -22.70
C TYR A 232 -14.99 -1.76 -23.72
N GLY A 233 -13.98 -1.65 -24.60
CA GLY A 233 -13.83 -0.52 -25.52
C GLY A 233 -13.50 0.81 -24.81
N LEU A 234 -12.92 0.73 -23.61
CA LEU A 234 -12.50 1.86 -22.80
C LEU A 234 -11.01 2.16 -22.97
N GLN A 235 -10.61 3.38 -22.64
CA GLN A 235 -9.21 3.82 -22.67
C GLN A 235 -8.86 4.54 -21.36
N THR A 236 -7.57 4.59 -21.04
CA THR A 236 -7.04 5.32 -19.89
C THR A 236 -5.88 6.21 -20.31
N GLU A 237 -5.78 7.38 -19.69
CA GLU A 237 -4.60 8.25 -19.80
C GLU A 237 -3.46 7.80 -18.88
N LEU A 238 -3.74 6.86 -17.96
CA LEU A 238 -2.77 6.32 -17.03
C LEU A 238 -1.67 5.61 -17.83
N LYS A 239 -0.43 6.05 -17.65
CA LYS A 239 0.75 5.42 -18.25
C LYS A 239 1.30 4.38 -17.29
N ASN A 240 2.07 3.41 -17.78
CA ASN A 240 2.78 2.48 -16.91
C ASN A 240 3.83 3.22 -16.04
N ILE A 241 4.31 2.58 -14.97
CA ILE A 241 5.36 3.06 -14.07
C ILE A 241 6.49 3.71 -14.88
N GLN A 242 6.78 4.96 -14.54
CA GLN A 242 7.97 5.63 -15.05
C GLN A 242 9.09 5.31 -14.07
N THR A 243 9.92 4.33 -14.41
CA THR A 243 11.05 3.94 -13.56
C THR A 243 12.01 5.11 -13.48
N SER A 244 11.90 5.89 -12.41
CA SER A 244 12.81 6.99 -12.16
C SER A 244 14.09 6.47 -11.53
N GLN A 245 15.20 7.14 -11.83
CA GLN A 245 16.48 6.78 -11.23
C GLN A 245 16.36 6.89 -9.70
N PRO A 246 16.70 5.81 -8.97
CA PRO A 246 16.72 5.83 -7.51
C PRO A 246 17.63 6.94 -6.98
N LEU A 247 17.31 7.47 -5.81
CA LEU A 247 18.20 8.38 -5.11
C LEU A 247 19.43 7.62 -4.63
N ILE A 248 20.59 8.22 -4.86
CA ILE A 248 21.88 7.66 -4.45
C ILE A 248 22.36 8.42 -3.21
N PRO A 249 22.33 7.80 -2.01
CA PRO A 249 22.79 8.43 -0.77
C PRO A 249 24.32 8.35 -0.64
N ASN A 250 24.88 9.13 0.27
CA ASN A 250 26.29 8.99 0.66
C ASN A 250 26.46 7.95 1.77
N TYR A 251 26.69 6.70 1.40
CA TYR A 251 26.77 5.57 2.34
C TYR A 251 27.88 5.68 3.38
N LYS A 252 29.01 6.34 3.08
CA LYS A 252 30.16 6.48 4.02
C LYS A 252 29.79 7.23 5.29
N THR A 253 28.82 8.13 5.22
CA THR A 253 28.33 8.92 6.34
C THR A 253 27.07 8.36 6.98
N CYS A 254 26.32 7.53 6.25
CA CYS A 254 25.02 7.03 6.67
C CYS A 254 25.09 5.65 7.33
N ASN A 255 26.11 4.84 7.04
CA ASN A 255 26.18 3.47 7.52
C ASN A 255 27.35 3.21 8.46
N LYS A 256 27.06 3.11 9.76
CA LYS A 256 27.99 2.58 10.76
C LYS A 256 27.70 1.11 11.11
N ALA A 257 26.61 0.57 10.57
CA ALA A 257 26.16 -0.80 10.78
C ALA A 257 25.81 -1.45 9.43
N LYS A 258 25.94 -2.78 9.36
CA LYS A 258 25.54 -3.54 8.17
C LYS A 258 24.07 -3.94 8.31
N ALA A 259 23.27 -3.68 7.30
CA ALA A 259 21.86 -4.07 7.31
C ALA A 259 21.64 -5.23 6.33
N ILE A 260 20.80 -6.21 6.70
CA ILE A 260 20.43 -7.36 5.87
C ILE A 260 18.93 -7.63 5.97
N VAL A 261 18.29 -8.01 4.86
CA VAL A 261 16.89 -8.44 4.86
C VAL A 261 16.83 -9.95 5.06
N ILE A 262 16.03 -10.38 6.03
CA ILE A 262 15.76 -11.78 6.35
C ILE A 262 14.28 -12.03 6.07
N THR A 263 13.99 -12.97 5.17
CA THR A 263 12.64 -13.49 4.95
C THR A 263 12.51 -14.81 5.68
N LYS A 264 11.56 -14.92 6.62
CA LYS A 264 11.35 -16.16 7.38
C LYS A 264 10.49 -17.14 6.58
N LEU A 265 11.10 -18.20 6.07
CA LEU A 265 10.42 -19.35 5.47
C LEU A 265 10.78 -20.59 6.29
N ASP A 266 9.81 -21.16 7.01
CA ASP A 266 10.00 -22.41 7.75
C ASP A 266 9.33 -23.56 7.00
N LYS A 267 10.15 -24.49 6.50
CA LYS A 267 9.73 -25.70 5.76
C LYS A 267 8.88 -26.65 6.61
N LYS A 268 8.86 -26.51 7.93
CA LYS A 268 8.04 -27.33 8.83
C LYS A 268 6.53 -27.05 8.69
N TYR A 269 6.16 -25.91 8.10
CA TYR A 269 4.77 -25.44 7.97
C TYR A 269 4.28 -25.42 6.52
N VAL A 270 4.66 -26.41 5.72
CA VAL A 270 4.03 -26.64 4.41
C VAL A 270 2.57 -27.04 4.67
N VAL A 271 1.65 -26.08 4.51
CA VAL A 271 0.21 -26.33 4.61
C VAL A 271 -0.26 -26.74 3.23
N ASN A 272 -0.73 -27.98 3.11
CA ASN A 272 -1.37 -28.42 1.88
C ASN A 272 -2.64 -27.59 1.63
N LYS A 273 -2.87 -27.22 0.37
CA LYS A 273 -4.13 -26.59 -0.07
C LYS A 273 -5.31 -27.38 0.49
N ASN A 274 -6.35 -26.69 0.95
CA ASN A 274 -7.53 -27.34 1.50
C ASN A 274 -8.05 -28.35 0.48
N LYS A 275 -8.15 -29.63 0.86
CA LYS A 275 -8.49 -30.72 -0.08
C LYS A 275 -9.93 -30.65 -0.57
N ASN A 276 -10.78 -29.91 0.16
CA ASN A 276 -12.17 -29.72 -0.17
C ASN A 276 -12.41 -28.23 -0.39
N GLU A 277 -12.93 -27.85 -1.56
CA GLU A 277 -13.54 -26.53 -1.72
C GLU A 277 -14.75 -26.45 -0.79
N THR A 278 -14.83 -25.38 0.01
CA THR A 278 -15.89 -25.20 0.98
C THR A 278 -16.65 -23.91 0.72
N ASN A 279 -17.97 -23.99 0.55
CA ASN A 279 -18.87 -22.85 0.32
C ASN A 279 -19.45 -22.26 1.62
N TYR A 280 -18.66 -22.25 2.70
CA TYR A 280 -19.17 -21.80 4.01
C TYR A 280 -19.65 -20.34 3.99
N SER A 281 -18.99 -19.46 3.24
CA SER A 281 -19.38 -18.05 3.10
C SER A 281 -20.73 -17.91 2.39
N LEU A 282 -20.91 -18.59 1.26
CA LEU A 282 -22.17 -18.62 0.51
C LEU A 282 -23.31 -19.17 1.37
N ASN A 283 -23.10 -20.29 2.07
CA ASN A 283 -24.10 -20.90 2.95
C ASN A 283 -24.52 -19.97 4.12
N ILE A 284 -23.62 -19.11 4.59
CA ILE A 284 -23.93 -18.11 5.62
C ILE A 284 -24.71 -16.94 5.00
N LEU A 285 -24.30 -16.45 3.84
CA LEU A 285 -25.02 -15.39 3.12
C LEU A 285 -26.44 -15.81 2.77
N GLU A 286 -26.64 -17.03 2.28
CA GLU A 286 -27.96 -17.61 2.02
C GLU A 286 -28.83 -17.61 3.28
N LYS A 287 -28.29 -18.07 4.42
CA LYS A 287 -29.00 -18.04 5.72
C LYS A 287 -29.34 -16.62 6.19
N ILE A 288 -28.48 -15.64 5.92
CA ILE A 288 -28.74 -14.24 6.24
C ILE A 288 -29.87 -13.71 5.34
N CYS A 289 -29.81 -13.98 4.04
CA CYS A 289 -30.83 -13.59 3.08
C CYS A 289 -32.19 -14.23 3.36
N ASP A 290 -32.21 -15.50 3.77
CA ASP A 290 -33.45 -16.19 4.11
C ASP A 290 -34.08 -15.62 5.41
N LYS A 291 -33.28 -15.24 6.41
CA LYS A 291 -33.79 -14.49 7.58
C LYS A 291 -34.39 -13.13 7.21
N THR A 292 -33.82 -12.42 6.23
CA THR A 292 -34.37 -11.13 5.78
C THR A 292 -35.65 -11.28 4.95
N LYS A 293 -35.95 -12.46 4.40
CA LYS A 293 -37.25 -12.76 3.79
C LYS A 293 -38.34 -13.03 4.84
N GLU A 294 -37.97 -13.58 6.01
CA GLU A 294 -38.91 -13.87 7.10
C GLU A 294 -39.24 -12.63 7.97
N THR A 295 -38.42 -11.59 7.90
CA THR A 295 -38.69 -10.29 8.53
C THR A 295 -38.57 -9.19 7.48
N PRO A 296 -39.67 -8.77 6.84
CA PRO A 296 -39.62 -7.55 6.03
C PRO A 296 -39.16 -6.42 6.94
N PHE A 297 -38.09 -5.73 6.56
CA PHE A 297 -37.71 -4.46 7.18
C PHE A 297 -38.90 -3.49 7.05
N LEU A 298 -39.74 -3.45 8.07
CA LEU A 298 -40.61 -2.32 8.34
C LEU A 298 -39.68 -1.18 8.70
N PHE A 299 -39.29 -0.37 7.72
CA PHE A 299 -38.88 1.00 8.00
C PHE A 299 -40.06 1.66 8.71
N PRO A 300 -39.96 2.03 10.00
CA PRO A 300 -41.02 2.78 10.65
C PRO A 300 -41.12 4.12 9.92
N HIS A 301 -42.26 4.34 9.26
CA HIS A 301 -42.73 5.58 8.65
C HIS A 301 -41.80 6.79 8.75
N ILE A 302 -41.10 7.12 7.65
CA ILE A 302 -40.82 8.52 7.31
C ILE A 302 -41.95 8.97 6.38
N ASN A 303 -43.17 9.04 6.93
CA ASN A 303 -44.21 9.89 6.35
C ASN A 303 -43.88 11.32 6.77
N ASN A 304 -43.06 12.01 5.96
CA ASN A 304 -43.05 13.48 5.78
C ASN A 304 -41.84 13.88 4.92
N TYR A 305 -41.84 13.49 3.64
CA TYR A 305 -41.08 14.22 2.63
C TYR A 305 -42.07 14.83 1.64
N ASN A 306 -42.31 16.13 1.80
CA ASN A 306 -43.13 16.93 0.91
C ASN A 306 -42.27 17.33 -0.30
N PRO A 307 -42.56 16.87 -1.53
CA PRO A 307 -41.71 17.11 -2.69
C PRO A 307 -41.86 18.52 -3.32
N TYR A 308 -42.52 19.47 -2.64
CA TYR A 308 -42.74 20.82 -3.17
C TYR A 308 -42.20 21.92 -2.26
N LEU A 309 -40.88 22.06 -2.18
CA LEU A 309 -40.24 23.30 -1.67
C LEU A 309 -38.94 23.58 -2.44
N PHE A 310 -39.06 23.93 -3.71
CA PHE A 310 -38.19 24.90 -4.38
C PHE A 310 -39.05 25.68 -5.38
N LYS A 311 -39.47 26.88 -4.96
CA LYS A 311 -39.75 28.01 -5.84
C LYS A 311 -38.69 29.06 -5.55
#